data_AF-A0A434EI81-F1
#
_entry.id   AF-A0A434EI81-F1
#
_cell.length_a   1.000
_cell.length_b   1.000
_cell.length_c   1.000
_cell.angle_alpha   90.00
_cell.angle_beta   90.00
_cell.angle_gamma   90.00
#
_symmetry.space_group_name_H-M   'P 1'
#
loop_
_entity.id
_entity.type
_entity.pdbx_description
1 polymer ?
#
loop_
_entity_poly.entity_id
_entity_poly.type
_entity_poly.pdbx_seq_one_letter_code
_entity_poly.pdbx_strand_id
1 'polypeptide(L)'
;NILPQAAAALQQQLIQKNPDMQELIGRAISEKAMALASRRADLEKEAAMAYAKVFSEKELTEIAAFYNSDSGKKLLDSGPAVTRELLKAADIWQNGVARDLAQQVGETLAAAAKAAAPANAAAPADGTQPEAPKN
;
A
#
# COMPACT_ATOMS: atom_id res chain seq x y z
N ASN A 1 -5.84 -10.17 19.08
CA ASN A 1 -6.13 -11.08 20.21
C ASN A 1 -7.53 -11.67 19.99
N ILE A 2 -7.64 -12.91 19.51
CA ILE A 2 -8.88 -13.43 18.89
C ILE A 2 -9.95 -13.77 19.94
N LEU A 3 -9.59 -14.58 20.96
CA LEU A 3 -10.56 -15.09 21.94
C LEU A 3 -11.21 -13.96 22.78
N PRO A 4 -10.48 -12.97 23.32
CA PRO A 4 -11.08 -11.85 24.04
C PRO A 4 -11.97 -10.96 23.18
N GLN A 5 -11.64 -10.78 21.90
CA GLN A 5 -12.51 -10.04 20.96
C GLN A 5 -13.81 -10.80 20.72
N ALA A 6 -13.75 -12.12 20.49
CA ALA A 6 -14.92 -12.97 20.32
C ALA A 6 -15.80 -13.01 21.59
N ALA A 7 -15.18 -13.12 22.76
CA ALA A 7 -15.86 -13.09 24.06
C ALA A 7 -16.60 -11.76 24.28
N ALA A 8 -15.94 -10.63 24.03
CA ALA A 8 -16.55 -9.30 24.17
C ALA A 8 -17.73 -9.09 23.20
N ALA A 9 -17.58 -9.49 21.94
CA ALA A 9 -18.65 -9.41 20.95
C ALA A 9 -19.87 -10.26 21.35
N LEU A 10 -19.64 -11.51 21.80
CA LEU A 10 -20.71 -12.37 22.27
C LEU A 10 -21.40 -11.80 23.52
N GLN A 11 -20.64 -11.22 24.45
CA GLN A 11 -21.18 -10.60 25.66
C GLN A 11 -22.13 -9.45 25.33
N GLN A 12 -21.70 -8.54 24.45
CA GLN A 12 -22.54 -7.43 24.01
C GLN A 12 -23.82 -7.93 23.34
N GLN A 13 -23.72 -8.93 22.47
CA GLN A 13 -24.87 -9.52 21.79
C GLN A 13 -25.87 -10.14 22.77
N LEU A 14 -25.39 -10.89 23.78
CA LEU A 14 -26.25 -11.56 24.73
C LEU A 14 -26.93 -10.58 25.70
N ILE A 15 -26.22 -9.53 26.14
CA ILE A 15 -26.79 -8.47 26.99
C ILE A 15 -27.87 -7.71 26.25
N GLN A 16 -27.66 -7.37 24.97
CA GLN A 16 -28.70 -6.70 24.17
C GLN A 16 -29.99 -7.53 24.07
N LYS A 17 -29.86 -8.87 23.97
CA LYS A 17 -31.01 -9.78 23.90
C LYS A 17 -31.65 -10.06 25.26
N ASN A 18 -30.88 -10.07 26.33
CA ASN A 18 -31.33 -10.42 27.69
C ASN A 18 -30.70 -9.44 28.70
N PRO A 19 -31.21 -8.19 28.80
CA PRO A 19 -30.60 -7.16 29.63
C PRO A 19 -30.61 -7.48 31.13
N ASP A 20 -31.63 -8.21 31.58
CA ASP A 20 -31.81 -8.70 32.94
C ASP A 20 -30.77 -9.76 33.36
N MET A 21 -30.12 -10.42 32.39
CA MET A 21 -29.12 -11.45 32.63
C MET A 21 -27.67 -10.96 32.60
N GLN A 22 -27.43 -9.64 32.56
CA GLN A 22 -26.10 -9.07 32.32
C GLN A 22 -24.99 -9.64 33.21
N GLU A 23 -25.22 -9.77 34.52
CA GLU A 23 -24.22 -10.28 35.46
C GLU A 23 -23.93 -11.78 35.25
N LEU A 24 -24.97 -12.57 34.95
CA LEU A 24 -24.83 -14.00 34.65
C LEU A 24 -24.07 -14.21 33.34
N ILE A 25 -24.40 -13.43 32.30
CA ILE A 25 -23.73 -13.47 30.99
C ILE A 25 -22.24 -13.14 31.16
N GLY A 26 -21.90 -12.08 31.88
CA GLY A 26 -20.51 -11.68 32.10
C GLY A 26 -19.68 -12.75 32.82
N ARG A 27 -20.24 -13.36 33.87
CA ARG A 27 -19.60 -14.49 34.58
C ARG A 27 -19.42 -15.70 33.67
N ALA A 28 -20.47 -16.11 32.97
CA ALA A 28 -20.43 -17.28 32.10
C ALA A 28 -19.40 -17.11 30.97
N ILE A 29 -19.38 -15.95 30.30
CA ILE A 29 -18.41 -15.70 29.23
C ILE A 29 -16.99 -15.71 29.77
N SER A 30 -16.73 -15.08 30.92
CA SER A 30 -15.41 -15.08 31.52
C SER A 30 -14.93 -16.51 31.85
N GLU A 31 -15.78 -17.32 32.48
CA GLU A 31 -15.48 -18.72 32.81
C GLU A 31 -15.20 -19.55 31.55
N LYS A 32 -16.05 -19.46 30.52
CA LYS A 32 -15.88 -20.23 29.29
C LYS A 32 -14.71 -19.73 28.44
N ALA A 33 -14.43 -18.43 28.43
CA ALA A 33 -13.25 -17.89 27.76
C ALA A 33 -11.96 -18.38 28.43
N MET A 34 -11.89 -18.43 29.76
CA MET A 34 -10.76 -19.03 30.46
C MET A 34 -10.59 -20.51 30.12
N ALA A 35 -11.69 -21.27 30.10
CA ALA A 35 -11.66 -22.69 29.72
C ALA A 35 -11.18 -22.92 28.27
N LEU A 36 -11.45 -21.97 27.37
CA LEU A 36 -11.02 -22.03 25.97
C LEU A 36 -9.61 -21.47 25.73
N ALA A 37 -8.97 -20.84 26.72
CA ALA A 37 -7.65 -20.22 26.55
C ALA A 37 -6.58 -21.22 26.09
N SER A 38 -6.68 -22.48 26.54
CA SER A 38 -5.79 -23.58 26.14
C SER A 38 -5.82 -23.88 24.64
N ARG A 39 -6.93 -23.57 23.93
CA ARG A 39 -7.06 -23.77 22.48
C ARG A 39 -6.10 -22.90 21.66
N ARG A 40 -5.42 -21.93 22.28
CA ARG A 40 -4.32 -21.23 21.63
C ARG A 40 -3.21 -22.19 21.20
N ALA A 41 -2.98 -23.26 21.95
CA ALA A 41 -2.03 -24.31 21.58
C ALA A 41 -2.43 -25.04 20.29
N ASP A 42 -3.73 -25.20 20.02
CA ASP A 42 -4.21 -25.80 18.77
C ASP A 42 -3.78 -24.95 17.56
N LEU A 43 -3.96 -23.62 17.66
CA LEU A 43 -3.55 -22.69 16.62
C LEU A 43 -2.03 -22.68 16.45
N GLU A 44 -1.27 -22.68 17.55
CA GLU A 44 0.20 -22.75 17.52
C GLU A 44 0.69 -24.04 16.84
N LYS A 45 0.02 -25.17 17.09
CA LYS A 45 0.31 -26.44 16.43
C LYS A 45 0.04 -26.37 14.93
N GLU A 46 -1.10 -25.84 14.51
CA GLU A 46 -1.41 -25.68 13.08
C GLU A 46 -0.40 -24.76 12.38
N ALA A 47 -0.01 -23.66 13.03
CA ALA A 47 1.05 -22.79 12.53
C ALA A 47 2.38 -23.53 12.39
N ALA A 48 2.82 -24.25 13.42
CA ALA A 48 4.05 -25.05 13.38
C ALA A 48 4.03 -26.08 12.24
N MET A 49 2.89 -26.77 12.04
CA MET A 49 2.70 -27.72 10.94
C MET A 49 2.77 -27.04 9.57
N ALA A 50 2.23 -25.82 9.42
CA ALA A 50 2.32 -25.06 8.18
C ALA A 50 3.78 -24.71 7.83
N TYR A 51 4.57 -24.27 8.82
CA TYR A 51 5.99 -24.00 8.65
C TYR A 51 6.79 -25.27 8.32
N ALA A 52 6.57 -26.36 9.06
CA ALA A 52 7.29 -27.63 8.88
C ALA A 52 7.02 -28.29 7.51
N LYS A 53 5.92 -27.96 6.83
CA LYS A 53 5.64 -28.44 5.46
C LYS A 53 6.52 -27.78 4.40
N VAL A 54 7.04 -26.59 4.68
CA VAL A 54 7.73 -25.75 3.68
C VAL A 54 9.23 -25.64 3.97
N PHE A 55 9.62 -25.68 5.24
CA PHE A 55 11.00 -25.46 5.67
C PHE A 55 11.57 -26.71 6.35
N SER A 56 12.86 -26.95 6.12
CA SER A 56 13.64 -27.92 6.88
C SER A 56 13.89 -27.43 8.32
N GLU A 57 14.26 -28.35 9.21
CA GLU A 57 14.62 -28.02 10.60
C GLU A 57 15.79 -27.02 10.68
N LYS A 58 16.78 -27.15 9.79
CA LYS A 58 17.92 -26.23 9.69
C LYS A 58 17.44 -24.81 9.36
N GLU A 59 16.60 -24.65 8.35
CA GLU A 59 16.07 -23.34 7.95
C GLU A 59 15.21 -22.72 9.05
N LEU A 60 14.37 -23.52 9.72
CA LEU A 60 13.57 -23.06 10.86
C LEU A 60 14.47 -22.57 12.02
N THR A 61 15.57 -23.28 12.28
CA THR A 61 16.56 -22.89 13.29
C THR A 61 17.25 -21.58 12.93
N GLU A 62 17.63 -21.40 11.66
CA GLU A 62 18.26 -20.17 11.16
C GLU A 62 17.30 -18.98 11.20
N ILE A 63 16.04 -19.17 10.80
CA ILE A 63 14.99 -18.15 10.88
C ILE A 63 14.76 -17.75 12.35
N ALA A 64 14.66 -18.72 13.25
CA ALA A 64 14.50 -18.45 14.68
C ALA A 64 15.69 -17.69 15.26
N ALA A 65 16.92 -18.08 14.90
CA ALA A 65 18.14 -17.39 15.32
C ALA A 65 18.17 -15.93 14.82
N PHE A 66 17.79 -15.68 13.57
CA PHE A 66 17.70 -14.34 13.02
C PHE A 66 16.72 -13.47 13.79
N TYR A 67 15.46 -13.91 13.96
CA TYR A 67 14.45 -13.13 14.66
C TYR A 67 14.72 -12.97 16.17
N ASN A 68 15.51 -13.85 16.78
CA ASN A 68 15.97 -13.68 18.17
C ASN A 68 17.15 -12.71 18.33
N SER A 69 17.88 -12.39 17.26
CA SER A 69 18.97 -11.41 17.31
C SER A 69 18.46 -9.99 17.56
N ASP A 70 19.33 -9.10 18.04
CA ASP A 70 18.98 -7.69 18.29
C ASP A 70 18.51 -6.99 17.01
N SER A 71 19.18 -7.27 15.88
CA SER A 71 18.79 -6.74 14.58
C SER A 71 17.46 -7.30 14.08
N GLY A 72 17.18 -8.59 14.29
CA GLY A 72 15.92 -9.22 13.91
C GLY A 72 14.74 -8.68 14.70
N LYS A 73 14.89 -8.52 16.02
CA LYS A 73 13.89 -7.85 16.88
C LYS A 73 13.68 -6.40 16.46
N LYS A 74 14.76 -5.65 16.24
CA LYS A 74 14.67 -4.26 15.77
C LYS A 74 13.94 -4.16 14.43
N LEU A 75 14.16 -5.11 13.51
CA LEU A 75 13.46 -5.16 12.23
C LEU A 75 11.96 -5.40 12.41
N LEU A 76 11.55 -6.32 13.29
CA LEU A 76 10.14 -6.55 13.61
C LEU A 76 9.48 -5.30 14.19
N ASP A 77 10.14 -4.66 15.15
CA ASP A 77 9.61 -3.48 15.84
C ASP A 77 9.56 -2.25 14.91
N SER A 78 10.61 -2.05 14.12
CA SER A 78 10.78 -0.85 13.27
C SER A 78 10.14 -1.00 11.89
N GLY A 79 9.80 -2.22 11.47
CA GLY A 79 9.29 -2.54 10.15
C GLY A 79 8.16 -1.61 9.68
N PRO A 80 7.07 -1.42 10.46
CA PRO A 80 5.99 -0.52 10.08
C PRO A 80 6.43 0.94 9.86
N ALA A 81 7.42 1.43 10.62
CA ALA A 81 7.94 2.78 10.42
C ALA A 81 8.74 2.88 9.12
N VAL A 82 9.63 1.90 8.87
CA VAL A 82 10.41 1.83 7.63
C VAL A 82 9.50 1.73 6.41
N THR A 83 8.44 0.91 6.46
CA THR A 83 7.47 0.79 5.35
C THR A 83 6.77 2.12 5.06
N ARG A 84 6.38 2.89 6.08
CA ARG A 84 5.76 4.22 5.86
C ARG A 84 6.72 5.17 5.16
N GLU A 85 7.98 5.22 5.60
CA GLU A 85 8.99 6.08 4.98
C GLU A 85 9.28 5.65 3.54
N LEU A 86 9.34 4.34 3.28
CA LEU A 86 9.53 3.80 1.92
C LEU A 86 8.37 4.20 0.99
N LEU A 87 7.12 4.06 1.44
CA LEU A 87 5.95 4.45 0.65
C LEU A 87 5.95 5.96 0.34
N LYS A 88 6.35 6.80 1.29
CA LYS A 88 6.51 8.24 1.07
C LYS A 88 7.60 8.54 0.03
N ALA A 89 8.74 7.87 0.11
CA ALA A 89 9.81 8.03 -0.86
C ALA A 89 9.38 7.59 -2.27
N ALA A 90 8.64 6.48 -2.37
CA ALA A 90 8.08 6.01 -3.63
C ALA A 90 7.11 7.02 -4.25
N ASP A 91 6.27 7.67 -3.44
CA ASP A 91 5.36 8.72 -3.91
C ASP A 91 6.09 9.95 -4.48
N ILE A 92 7.13 10.41 -3.80
CA ILE A 92 7.95 11.52 -4.28
C ILE A 92 8.64 11.14 -5.59
N TRP A 93 9.21 9.94 -5.65
CA TRP A 93 9.90 9.45 -6.84
C TRP A 93 8.96 9.32 -8.05
N GLN A 94 7.78 8.72 -7.90
CA GLN A 94 6.83 8.57 -9.03
C GLN A 94 6.39 9.93 -9.58
N ASN A 95 6.15 10.91 -8.70
CA ASN A 95 5.76 12.26 -9.11
C ASN A 95 6.88 12.96 -9.88
N GLY A 96 8.13 12.78 -9.43
CA GLY A 96 9.32 13.26 -10.13
C GLY A 96 9.46 12.65 -11.53
N VAL A 97 9.37 11.33 -11.64
CA VAL A 97 9.46 10.61 -12.93
C VAL A 97 8.35 11.04 -13.88
N ALA A 98 7.11 11.16 -13.41
CA ALA A 98 5.99 11.60 -14.25
C ALA A 98 6.19 13.02 -14.79
N ARG A 99 6.66 13.95 -13.95
CA ARG A 99 6.99 15.32 -14.34
C ARG A 99 8.08 15.33 -15.42
N ASP A 100 9.18 14.62 -15.16
CA ASP A 100 10.34 14.62 -16.05
C ASP A 100 9.99 13.98 -17.40
N LEU A 101 9.20 12.91 -17.40
CA LEU A 101 8.68 12.30 -18.62
C LEU A 101 7.78 13.27 -19.41
N ALA A 102 6.84 13.95 -18.73
CA ALA A 102 5.96 14.93 -19.38
C ALA A 102 6.75 16.07 -20.01
N GLN A 103 7.79 16.55 -19.33
CA GLN A 103 8.69 17.58 -19.86
C GLN A 103 9.42 17.10 -21.11
N GLN A 104 10.08 15.94 -21.06
CA GLN A 104 10.86 15.41 -22.18
C GLN A 104 9.99 15.12 -23.41
N VAL A 105 8.79 14.58 -23.20
CA VAL A 105 7.81 14.37 -24.29
C VAL A 105 7.34 15.72 -24.85
N GLY A 106 7.05 16.69 -23.98
CA GLY A 106 6.66 18.04 -24.40
C GLY A 106 7.73 18.73 -25.26
N GLU A 107 9.00 18.65 -24.86
CA GLU A 107 10.14 19.16 -25.62
C GLU A 107 10.27 18.49 -27.00
N THR A 108 10.11 17.17 -27.04
CA THR A 108 10.15 16.38 -28.28
C THR A 108 9.03 16.81 -29.24
N LEU A 109 7.80 16.95 -28.75
CA LEU A 109 6.65 17.36 -29.56
C LEU A 109 6.79 18.81 -30.05
N ALA A 110 7.27 19.72 -29.20
CA ALA A 110 7.50 21.11 -29.58
C ALA A 110 8.58 21.25 -30.68
N ALA A 111 9.65 20.46 -30.59
CA ALA A 111 10.68 20.41 -31.63
C ALA A 111 10.11 19.88 -32.96
N ALA A 112 9.30 18.82 -32.92
CA ALA A 112 8.64 18.29 -34.11
C ALA A 112 7.66 19.30 -34.73
N ALA A 113 6.87 20.01 -33.93
CA ALA A 113 5.93 21.02 -34.41
C ALA A 113 6.66 22.21 -35.09
N LYS A 114 7.79 22.66 -34.55
CA LYS A 114 8.62 23.70 -35.17
C LYS A 114 9.21 23.24 -36.52
N ALA A 115 9.64 21.98 -36.60
CA ALA A 115 10.15 21.42 -37.85
C ALA A 115 9.06 21.24 -38.92
N ALA A 116 7.80 21.05 -38.50
CA ALA A 116 6.65 20.90 -39.39
C ALA A 116 5.99 22.24 -39.79
N ALA A 117 6.35 23.36 -39.16
CA ALA A 117 5.83 24.67 -39.54
C ALA A 117 6.33 25.04 -40.96
N PRO A 118 5.44 25.37 -41.91
CA PRO A 118 5.85 25.70 -43.27
C PRO A 118 6.67 26.99 -43.26
N ALA A 119 7.74 27.03 -44.07
CA ALA A 119 8.62 28.18 -44.31
C ALA A 119 7.92 29.33 -45.08
N ASN A 120 6.63 29.54 -44.85
CA ASN A 120 5.80 30.45 -45.63
C ASN A 120 5.16 31.51 -44.72
N ALA A 121 6.01 32.33 -44.10
CA ALA A 121 5.62 33.62 -43.54
C ALA A 121 6.55 34.73 -44.07
N ALA A 122 6.81 34.70 -45.37
CA ALA A 122 7.20 35.88 -46.13
C ALA A 122 6.12 36.12 -47.20
N ALA A 123 5.26 37.09 -46.93
CA ALA A 123 4.33 37.71 -47.88
C ALA A 123 4.70 39.20 -48.01
N PRO A 124 4.19 39.99 -48.98
CA PRO A 124 3.45 39.66 -50.20
C PRO A 124 4.11 40.24 -51.48
N ALA A 125 3.52 39.91 -52.63
CA ALA A 125 3.87 40.41 -53.96
C ALA A 125 3.89 41.95 -54.05
N ASP A 126 4.99 42.50 -54.56
CA ASP A 126 5.05 43.89 -55.03
C ASP A 126 4.07 44.06 -56.20
N GLY A 127 3.10 44.96 -56.00
CA GLY A 127 2.09 45.28 -56.98
C GLY A 127 2.68 46.07 -58.15
N THR A 128 2.78 45.44 -59.31
CA THR A 128 2.90 46.17 -60.58
C THR A 128 1.55 46.80 -60.91
N GLN A 129 1.51 48.11 -60.68
CA GLN A 129 0.49 49.08 -61.07
C GLN A 129 0.18 49.02 -62.58
N PRO A 130 -1.09 48.97 -63.02
CA PRO A 130 -1.43 49.23 -64.43
C PRO A 130 -1.40 50.74 -64.72
N GLU A 131 -0.63 51.15 -65.74
CA GLU A 131 -0.67 52.50 -66.31
C GLU A 131 -2.04 52.82 -66.92
N ALA A 132 -2.47 54.08 -66.73
CA ALA A 132 -3.72 54.67 -67.22
C ALA A 132 -3.65 55.02 -68.74
N PRO A 133 -4.80 55.30 -69.40
CA PRO A 133 -4.94 55.19 -70.85
C PRO A 133 -4.41 56.40 -71.61
N LYS A 134 -4.00 56.19 -72.87
CA LYS A 134 -3.78 57.26 -73.86
C LYS A 134 -5.04 57.43 -74.72
N ASN A 135 -5.52 58.68 -74.71
CA ASN A 135 -6.49 59.39 -75.55
C ASN A 135 -7.29 58.63 -76.62
#